data_AF-A0A2C9UJB7-F1
#
_entry.id   AF-A0A2C9UJB7-F1
#
_cell.length_a   1.000
_cell.length_b   1.000
_cell.length_c   1.000
_cell.angle_alpha   90.00
_cell.angle_beta   90.00
_cell.angle_gamma   90.00
#
_symmetry.space_group_name_H-M   'P 1'
#
loop_
_entity.id
_entity.type
_entity.pdbx_description
1 polymer ?
#
loop_
_entity_poly.entity_id
_entity_poly.type
_entity_poly.pdbx_seq_one_letter_code
_entity_poly.pdbx_strand_id
1 'polypeptide(L)'
;MGIEIGGQIEKVNGKELCYNEFAERYLAKNQPVVLTGLMDDWRACRDWKTDNGYPNLQFFSTHFGKSKVQVADCGTREFTDQKRVEMTVSEFIEHWVEGSSNSLLYLKDWHFVKEYPEYVAYRTPLLFCDDWLNLYLDHYRMHKDPDTNQENDDITCSDYRFVYMGAKGSWTPLHADVFRSYSWSANVCGKKKWLFLSPSQCHLVFDRHVYDELSYTNHMF
;
A
#
# COMPACT_ATOMS: atom_id res chain seq x y z
N MET A 1 6.15 -19.61 19.94
CA MET A 1 7.31 -19.49 19.03
C MET A 1 7.29 -18.07 18.49
N GLY A 2 8.29 -17.26 18.81
CA GLY A 2 8.35 -15.84 18.41
C GLY A 2 9.18 -15.65 17.15
N ILE A 3 8.94 -14.55 16.43
CA ILE A 3 9.81 -14.12 15.33
C ILE A 3 11.10 -13.56 15.93
N GLU A 4 12.25 -14.10 15.51
CA GLU A 4 13.56 -13.58 15.90
C GLU A 4 13.95 -12.41 14.98
N ILE A 5 14.35 -11.29 15.58
CA ILE A 5 14.70 -10.08 14.83
C ILE A 5 16.19 -10.12 14.50
N GLY A 6 16.52 -10.40 13.23
CA GLY A 6 17.90 -10.54 12.76
C GLY A 6 18.66 -9.24 12.48
N GLY A 7 18.01 -8.07 12.61
CA GLY A 7 18.65 -6.78 12.37
C GLY A 7 17.69 -5.60 12.37
N GLN A 8 18.21 -4.42 12.08
CA GLN A 8 17.44 -3.19 11.89
C GLN A 8 17.68 -2.64 10.49
N ILE A 9 16.65 -1.98 9.94
CA ILE A 9 16.73 -1.34 8.63
C ILE A 9 17.46 -0.01 8.77
N GLU A 10 18.44 0.24 7.89
CA GLU A 10 19.18 1.50 7.87
C GLU A 10 18.23 2.68 7.63
N LYS A 11 18.49 3.80 8.32
CA LYS A 11 17.73 5.04 8.17
C LYS A 11 18.66 6.15 7.71
N VAL A 12 18.36 6.77 6.57
CA VAL A 12 19.19 7.82 5.97
C VAL A 12 18.35 9.03 5.53
N ASN A 13 19.00 10.19 5.42
CA ASN A 13 18.37 11.39 4.89
C ASN A 13 18.31 11.30 3.36
N GLY A 14 17.11 11.20 2.80
CA GLY A 14 16.92 11.07 1.35
C GLY A 14 17.32 12.32 0.57
N LYS A 15 17.41 13.50 1.23
CA LYS A 15 17.92 14.73 0.61
C LYS A 15 19.43 14.73 0.41
N GLU A 16 20.15 13.89 1.15
CA GLU A 16 21.60 13.76 1.09
C GLU A 16 22.05 12.56 0.24
N LEU A 17 21.09 11.87 -0.40
CA LEU A 17 21.34 10.68 -1.20
C LEU A 17 21.02 10.98 -2.66
N CYS A 18 21.99 10.77 -3.57
CA CYS A 18 21.72 10.85 -5.00
C CYS A 18 21.19 9.51 -5.54
N TYR A 19 20.60 9.55 -6.74
CA TYR A 19 20.04 8.35 -7.37
C TYR A 19 21.08 7.22 -7.54
N ASN A 20 22.30 7.53 -8.00
CA ASN A 20 23.33 6.51 -8.22
C ASN A 20 23.72 5.80 -6.92
N GLU A 21 23.94 6.56 -5.85
CA GLU A 21 24.23 6.00 -4.53
C GLU A 21 23.07 5.14 -4.01
N PHE A 22 21.83 5.60 -4.20
CA PHE A 22 20.64 4.84 -3.84
C PHE A 22 20.57 3.50 -4.59
N ALA A 23 20.81 3.54 -5.91
CA ALA A 23 20.78 2.37 -6.77
C ALA A 23 21.87 1.35 -6.38
N GLU A 24 23.11 1.79 -6.19
CA GLU A 24 24.23 0.90 -5.84
C GLU A 24 24.12 0.33 -4.42
N ARG A 25 23.68 1.14 -3.46
CA ARG A 25 23.64 0.73 -2.05
C ARG A 25 22.42 -0.11 -1.73
N TYR A 26 21.27 0.18 -2.33
CA TYR A 26 19.98 -0.40 -1.93
C TYR A 26 19.33 -1.22 -3.03
N LEU A 27 19.10 -0.64 -4.22
CA LEU A 27 18.37 -1.34 -5.29
C LEU A 27 19.14 -2.58 -5.79
N ALA A 28 20.41 -2.41 -6.16
CA ALA A 28 21.24 -3.50 -6.70
C ALA A 28 21.44 -4.65 -5.71
N LYS A 29 21.35 -4.35 -4.40
CA LYS A 29 21.53 -5.33 -3.32
C LYS A 29 20.21 -5.86 -2.77
N ASN A 30 19.06 -5.39 -3.29
CA ASN A 30 17.73 -5.67 -2.75
C ASN A 30 17.65 -5.45 -1.23
N GLN A 31 18.20 -4.33 -0.77
CA GLN A 31 18.31 -4.00 0.65
C GLN A 31 17.27 -2.92 1.03
N PRO A 32 16.35 -3.20 1.97
CA PRO A 32 15.42 -2.18 2.44
C PRO A 32 16.13 -1.03 3.16
N VAL A 33 15.54 0.17 3.07
CA VAL A 33 16.03 1.40 3.70
C VAL A 33 14.87 2.31 4.10
N VAL A 34 15.02 3.03 5.22
CA VAL A 34 14.09 4.09 5.64
C VAL A 34 14.65 5.44 5.21
N LEU A 35 13.91 6.14 4.35
CA LEU A 35 14.30 7.47 3.85
C LEU A 35 13.53 8.58 4.59
N THR A 36 14.24 9.63 5.01
CA THR A 36 13.64 10.83 5.63
C THR A 36 13.79 12.07 4.75
N GLY A 37 12.98 13.10 5.01
CA GLY A 37 13.14 14.43 4.40
C GLY A 37 12.58 14.57 2.99
N LEU A 38 11.93 13.54 2.44
CA LEU A 38 11.40 13.54 1.06
C LEU A 38 9.93 13.97 0.94
N MET A 39 9.26 14.27 2.05
CA MET A 39 7.81 14.47 2.12
C MET A 39 7.40 15.89 2.55
N ASP A 40 8.37 16.78 2.81
CA ASP A 40 8.14 18.05 3.50
C ASP A 40 7.19 19.00 2.73
N ASP A 41 7.18 18.92 1.40
CA ASP A 41 6.38 19.75 0.51
C ASP A 41 5.06 19.11 0.07
N TRP A 42 4.79 17.87 0.49
CA TRP A 42 3.62 17.13 0.02
C TRP A 42 2.32 17.70 0.55
N ARG A 43 1.33 17.85 -0.33
CA ARG A 43 -0.01 18.28 0.05
C ARG A 43 -0.66 17.31 1.03
N ALA A 44 -0.46 16.00 0.83
CA ALA A 44 -0.90 14.97 1.75
C ALA A 44 -0.40 15.20 3.19
N CYS A 45 0.85 15.65 3.37
CA CYS A 45 1.40 15.92 4.70
C CYS A 45 0.79 17.13 5.40
N ARG A 46 0.16 18.05 4.65
CA ARG A 46 -0.57 19.20 5.18
C ARG A 46 -2.04 18.88 5.42
N ASP A 47 -2.71 18.32 4.42
CA ASP A 47 -4.17 18.21 4.40
C ASP A 47 -4.66 16.95 5.14
N TRP A 48 -3.94 15.82 5.05
CA TRP A 48 -4.38 14.52 5.58
C TRP A 48 -4.07 14.31 7.06
N LYS A 49 -3.44 15.31 7.70
CA LYS A 49 -2.99 15.26 9.08
C LYS A 49 -3.58 16.45 9.85
N THR A 50 -4.01 16.21 11.08
CA THR A 50 -4.39 17.27 12.02
C THR A 50 -3.15 17.83 12.72
N ASP A 51 -3.23 19.02 13.31
CA ASP A 51 -2.10 19.62 14.06
C ASP A 51 -1.58 18.70 15.18
N ASN A 52 -2.44 17.82 15.70
CA ASN A 52 -2.09 16.83 16.73
C ASN A 52 -1.45 15.54 16.17
N GLY A 53 -1.20 15.47 14.86
CA GLY A 53 -0.53 14.34 14.20
C GLY A 53 -1.42 13.13 13.87
N TYR A 54 -2.74 13.25 14.05
CA TYR A 54 -3.71 12.20 13.71
C TYR A 54 -4.20 12.35 12.26
N PRO A 55 -4.74 11.28 11.64
CA PRO A 55 -5.42 11.39 10.37
C PRO A 55 -6.57 12.42 10.42
N ASN A 56 -6.65 13.28 9.41
CA ASN A 56 -7.71 14.27 9.29
C ASN A 56 -8.98 13.65 8.68
N LEU A 57 -9.69 12.82 9.45
CA LEU A 57 -10.85 12.07 8.96
C LEU A 57 -11.96 12.98 8.42
N GLN A 58 -12.20 14.12 9.07
CA GLN A 58 -13.21 15.09 8.60
C GLN A 58 -12.87 15.61 7.20
N PHE A 59 -11.59 15.90 6.92
CA PHE A 59 -11.15 16.33 5.60
C PHE A 59 -11.45 15.27 4.53
N PHE A 60 -11.13 14.00 4.80
CA PHE A 60 -11.43 12.90 3.87
C PHE A 60 -12.93 12.75 3.62
N SER A 61 -13.74 12.73 4.68
CA SER A 61 -15.21 12.61 4.53
C SER A 61 -15.79 13.79 3.74
N THR A 62 -15.26 15.00 3.94
CA THR A 62 -15.75 16.21 3.26
C THR A 62 -15.39 16.25 1.78
N HIS A 63 -14.15 15.88 1.41
CA HIS A 63 -13.63 16.08 0.06
C HIS A 63 -13.72 14.83 -0.82
N PHE A 64 -13.67 13.64 -0.20
CA PHE A 64 -13.57 12.35 -0.89
C PHE A 64 -14.62 11.35 -0.40
N GLY A 65 -15.60 11.79 0.40
CA GLY A 65 -16.56 10.92 1.06
C GLY A 65 -17.34 10.00 0.14
N LYS A 66 -17.56 10.41 -1.12
CA LYS A 66 -18.32 9.64 -2.12
C LYS A 66 -17.50 8.56 -2.83
N SER A 67 -16.17 8.57 -2.73
CA SER A 67 -15.31 7.57 -3.38
C SER A 67 -15.68 6.18 -2.89
N LYS A 68 -15.85 5.25 -3.83
CA LYS A 68 -16.03 3.83 -3.54
C LYS A 68 -14.66 3.18 -3.40
N VAL A 69 -14.44 2.54 -2.25
CA VAL A 69 -13.13 2.01 -1.85
C VAL A 69 -13.24 0.57 -1.38
N GLN A 70 -12.15 -0.18 -1.56
CA GLN A 70 -12.01 -1.53 -1.04
C GLN A 70 -11.55 -1.49 0.41
N VAL A 71 -12.30 -2.17 1.29
CA VAL A 71 -12.04 -2.21 2.72
C VAL A 71 -11.90 -3.66 3.16
N ALA A 72 -10.76 -3.99 3.75
CA ALA A 72 -10.48 -5.29 4.32
C ALA A 72 -10.99 -5.37 5.77
N ASP A 73 -11.76 -6.41 6.09
CA ASP A 73 -12.08 -6.78 7.46
C ASP A 73 -10.94 -7.60 8.06
N CYS A 74 -10.12 -6.96 8.91
CA CYS A 74 -8.96 -7.59 9.52
C CYS A 74 -9.32 -8.72 10.50
N GLY A 75 -10.59 -8.86 10.89
CA GLY A 75 -11.09 -9.94 11.74
C GLY A 75 -11.53 -11.18 10.96
N THR A 76 -11.78 -11.05 9.66
CA THR A 76 -12.33 -12.12 8.82
C THR A 76 -11.34 -12.52 7.75
N ARG A 77 -10.85 -13.76 7.82
CA ARG A 77 -9.92 -14.31 6.83
C ARG A 77 -10.66 -14.79 5.57
N GLU A 78 -10.08 -14.54 4.41
CA GLU A 78 -10.53 -15.05 3.11
C GLU A 78 -9.31 -15.56 2.33
N PHE A 79 -9.17 -16.89 2.25
CA PHE A 79 -7.98 -17.57 1.69
C PHE A 79 -6.65 -17.11 2.32
N THR A 80 -5.75 -16.54 1.54
CA THR A 80 -4.46 -16.00 1.96
C THR A 80 -4.53 -14.52 2.38
N ASP A 81 -5.68 -13.87 2.22
CA ASP A 81 -5.91 -12.46 2.56
C ASP A 81 -7.09 -12.31 3.56
N GLN A 82 -7.60 -11.08 3.67
CA GLN A 82 -8.73 -10.65 4.47
C GLN A 82 -9.96 -10.48 3.60
N LYS A 83 -11.14 -10.75 4.15
CA LYS A 83 -12.41 -10.53 3.45
C LYS A 83 -12.54 -9.06 3.06
N ARG A 84 -12.85 -8.79 1.79
CA ARG A 84 -13.03 -7.44 1.27
C ARG A 84 -14.51 -7.08 1.13
N VAL A 85 -14.80 -5.83 1.43
CA VAL A 85 -16.10 -5.21 1.21
C VAL A 85 -15.89 -3.86 0.53
N GLU A 86 -16.78 -3.50 -0.38
CA GLU A 86 -16.81 -2.16 -0.95
C GLU A 86 -17.72 -1.27 -0.11
N MET A 87 -17.26 -0.06 0.19
CA MET A 87 -18.07 0.99 0.82
C MET A 87 -17.55 2.36 0.38
N THR A 88 -18.29 3.40 0.73
CA THR A 88 -17.82 4.78 0.54
C THR A 88 -16.80 5.17 1.61
N VAL A 89 -15.97 6.16 1.31
CA VAL A 89 -15.05 6.74 2.30
C VAL A 89 -15.81 7.30 3.51
N SER A 90 -16.98 7.92 3.32
CA SER A 90 -17.80 8.40 4.43
C SER A 90 -18.28 7.27 5.33
N GLU A 91 -18.83 6.18 4.77
CA GLU A 91 -19.25 5.00 5.55
C GLU A 91 -18.07 4.38 6.33
N PHE A 92 -16.90 4.25 5.67
CA PHE A 92 -15.68 3.76 6.33
C PHE A 92 -15.25 4.64 7.51
N ILE A 93 -15.32 5.96 7.36
CA ILE A 93 -14.95 6.91 8.41
C ILE A 93 -15.96 6.90 9.56
N GLU A 94 -17.25 6.78 9.27
CA GLU A 94 -18.30 6.61 10.29
C GLU A 94 -18.02 5.37 11.14
N HIS A 95 -17.74 4.22 10.50
CA HIS A 95 -17.32 3.00 11.21
C HIS A 95 -16.07 3.18 12.07
N TRP A 96 -15.07 3.92 11.56
CA TRP A 96 -13.86 4.23 12.32
C TRP A 96 -14.19 5.04 13.59
N VAL A 97 -14.99 6.10 13.46
CA VAL A 97 -15.30 7.03 14.55
C VAL A 97 -16.22 6.41 15.61
N GLU A 98 -17.22 5.63 15.19
CA GLU A 98 -18.15 4.95 16.10
C GLU A 98 -17.45 3.87 16.95
N GLY A 99 -16.28 3.38 16.50
CA GLY A 99 -15.48 2.42 17.24
C GLY A 99 -16.20 1.08 17.37
N SER A 100 -16.76 0.56 16.26
CA SER A 100 -17.45 -0.72 16.26
C SER A 100 -16.52 -1.84 16.73
N SER A 101 -16.79 -2.44 17.89
CA SER A 101 -15.98 -3.50 18.51
C SER A 101 -15.88 -4.78 17.69
N ASN A 102 -16.71 -4.92 16.66
CA ASN A 102 -16.96 -6.20 15.98
C ASN A 102 -16.17 -6.39 14.68
N SER A 103 -15.61 -5.33 14.08
CA SER A 103 -14.82 -5.46 12.84
C SER A 103 -13.73 -4.38 12.77
N LEU A 104 -12.49 -4.82 12.57
CA LEU A 104 -11.34 -3.93 12.42
C LEU A 104 -11.13 -3.66 10.93
N LEU A 105 -11.71 -2.59 10.44
CA LEU A 105 -11.69 -2.25 9.02
C LEU A 105 -10.38 -1.57 8.60
N TYR A 106 -9.92 -1.90 7.39
CA TYR A 106 -8.72 -1.34 6.79
C TYR A 106 -8.97 -1.01 5.32
N LEU A 107 -9.10 0.28 5.01
CA LEU A 107 -9.15 0.79 3.64
C LEU A 107 -7.79 0.54 2.98
N LYS A 108 -7.80 -0.25 1.90
CA LYS A 108 -6.60 -0.68 1.17
C LYS A 108 -6.78 -0.48 -0.32
N ASP A 109 -5.65 -0.35 -1.01
CA ASP A 109 -5.58 -0.38 -2.48
C ASP A 109 -6.44 0.71 -3.14
N TRP A 110 -6.60 1.86 -2.47
CA TRP A 110 -7.35 2.98 -3.02
C TRP A 110 -6.48 3.75 -4.03
N HIS A 111 -6.87 3.68 -5.31
CA HIS A 111 -6.23 4.37 -6.44
C HIS A 111 -6.46 5.90 -6.44
N PHE A 112 -6.14 6.54 -5.32
CA PHE A 112 -6.41 7.96 -5.08
C PHE A 112 -5.78 8.88 -6.13
N VAL A 113 -4.55 8.57 -6.59
CA VAL A 113 -3.84 9.40 -7.57
C VAL A 113 -4.56 9.38 -8.92
N LYS A 114 -5.10 8.22 -9.31
CA LYS A 114 -5.91 8.10 -10.52
C LYS A 114 -7.25 8.80 -10.40
N GLU A 115 -7.92 8.64 -9.25
CA GLU A 115 -9.25 9.22 -9.02
C GLU A 115 -9.20 10.74 -8.88
N TYR A 116 -8.14 11.28 -8.27
CA TYR A 116 -7.96 12.71 -7.98
C TYR A 116 -6.61 13.24 -8.50
N PRO A 117 -6.34 13.22 -9.82
CA PRO A 117 -5.06 13.63 -10.38
C PRO A 117 -4.73 15.10 -10.09
N GLU A 118 -5.75 15.98 -10.16
CA GLU A 118 -5.62 17.41 -9.89
C GLU A 118 -5.32 17.75 -8.42
N TYR A 119 -5.56 16.81 -7.49
CA TYR A 119 -5.27 17.05 -6.09
C TYR A 119 -3.76 17.14 -5.83
N VAL A 120 -2.97 16.35 -6.58
CA VAL A 120 -1.51 16.24 -6.45
C VAL A 120 -1.10 16.01 -5.00
N ALA A 121 -1.46 14.84 -4.47
CA ALA A 121 -1.21 14.47 -3.07
C ALA A 121 0.29 14.51 -2.72
N TYR A 122 1.12 14.08 -3.66
CA TYR A 122 2.57 14.04 -3.57
C TYR A 122 3.20 14.21 -4.95
N ARG A 123 4.53 14.34 -4.98
CA ARG A 123 5.35 14.20 -6.19
C ARG A 123 6.35 13.08 -5.96
N THR A 124 6.50 12.19 -6.94
CA THR A 124 7.44 11.07 -6.84
C THR A 124 8.87 11.60 -6.65
N PRO A 125 9.55 11.25 -5.54
CA PRO A 125 10.95 11.61 -5.34
C PRO A 125 11.85 11.07 -6.46
N LEU A 126 12.93 11.80 -6.76
CA LEU A 126 13.89 11.42 -7.81
C LEU A 126 14.52 10.04 -7.60
N LEU A 127 14.61 9.57 -6.35
CA LEU A 127 15.12 8.23 -6.05
C LEU A 127 14.25 7.10 -6.63
N PHE A 128 13.00 7.40 -6.97
CA PHE A 128 12.01 6.44 -7.48
C PHE A 128 11.51 6.83 -8.88
N CYS A 129 12.28 7.61 -9.65
CA CYS A 129 11.85 8.10 -10.97
C CYS A 129 11.74 6.99 -12.03
N ASP A 130 12.41 5.85 -11.83
CA ASP A 130 12.36 4.70 -12.74
C ASP A 130 11.10 3.83 -12.52
N ASP A 131 9.95 4.49 -12.51
CA ASP A 131 8.65 3.86 -12.32
C ASP A 131 8.05 3.41 -13.66
N TRP A 132 8.63 2.36 -14.23
CA TRP A 132 8.23 1.88 -15.56
C TRP A 132 6.78 1.39 -15.61
N LEU A 133 6.26 0.86 -14.50
CA LEU A 133 4.89 0.39 -14.41
C LEU A 133 3.91 1.56 -14.49
N ASN A 134 4.05 2.58 -13.64
CA ASN A 134 3.16 3.73 -13.70
C ASN A 134 3.40 4.59 -14.93
N LEU A 135 4.64 4.70 -15.43
CA LEU A 135 4.92 5.34 -16.72
C LEU A 135 4.08 4.70 -17.84
N TYR A 136 4.02 3.37 -17.89
CA TYR A 136 3.18 2.69 -18.87
C TYR A 136 1.69 2.95 -18.61
N LEU A 137 1.21 2.78 -17.37
CA LEU A 137 -0.21 2.89 -17.02
C LEU A 137 -0.78 4.32 -17.10
N ASP A 138 0.09 5.33 -17.03
CA ASP A 138 -0.28 6.72 -17.26
C ASP A 138 -0.57 7.00 -18.75
N HIS A 139 0.02 6.22 -19.66
CA HIS A 139 -0.16 6.36 -21.12
C HIS A 139 -1.09 5.30 -21.74
N TYR A 140 -1.22 4.14 -21.11
CA TYR A 140 -1.92 2.99 -21.67
C TYR A 140 -2.86 2.36 -20.63
N ARG A 141 -4.07 2.00 -21.04
CA ARG A 141 -5.01 1.26 -20.19
C ARG A 141 -4.78 -0.25 -20.34
N MET A 142 -4.68 -0.95 -19.22
CA MET A 142 -4.71 -2.42 -19.21
C MET A 142 -6.14 -2.85 -19.52
N HIS A 143 -6.33 -3.71 -20.52
CA HIS A 143 -7.63 -4.30 -20.89
C HIS A 143 -8.69 -3.31 -21.39
N LYS A 144 -8.57 -2.86 -22.64
CA LYS A 144 -9.79 -2.65 -23.46
C LYS A 144 -10.09 -3.97 -24.15
N ASP A 145 -10.82 -4.86 -23.48
CA ASP A 145 -11.56 -5.86 -24.22
C ASP A 145 -12.77 -5.12 -24.85
N PRO A 146 -12.86 -5.01 -26.19
CA PRO A 146 -13.97 -4.30 -26.83
C PRO A 146 -15.33 -4.95 -26.55
N ASP A 147 -15.36 -6.20 -26.05
CA ASP A 147 -16.59 -6.96 -25.83
C ASP A 147 -17.12 -6.90 -24.38
N THR A 148 -16.39 -6.29 -23.43
CA THR A 148 -16.86 -6.13 -22.04
C THR A 148 -17.27 -4.68 -21.75
N ASN A 149 -18.56 -4.39 -21.86
CA ASN A 149 -19.19 -3.14 -21.41
C ASN A 149 -19.21 -3.02 -19.87
N GLN A 150 -18.06 -3.07 -19.19
CA GLN A 150 -17.96 -2.81 -17.75
C GLN A 150 -17.23 -1.48 -17.52
N GLU A 151 -18.00 -0.39 -17.43
CA GLU A 151 -17.48 0.96 -17.13
C GLU A 151 -16.78 1.06 -15.75
N ASN A 152 -17.00 0.09 -14.84
CA ASN A 152 -16.52 0.14 -13.46
C ASN A 152 -15.19 -0.59 -13.19
N ASP A 153 -14.69 -1.43 -14.11
CA ASP A 153 -13.39 -2.13 -13.97
C ASP A 153 -12.18 -1.24 -14.35
N ASP A 154 -12.44 -0.03 -14.85
CA ASP A 154 -11.45 0.87 -15.45
C ASP A 154 -10.43 1.44 -14.43
N ILE A 155 -10.74 1.46 -13.12
CA ILE A 155 -9.91 2.10 -12.08
C ILE A 155 -9.05 1.07 -11.31
N THR A 156 -9.54 -0.14 -11.09
CA THR A 156 -8.90 -1.15 -10.22
C THR A 156 -7.60 -1.74 -10.80
N CYS A 157 -7.34 -1.53 -12.09
CA CYS A 157 -6.12 -1.97 -12.77
C CYS A 157 -5.34 -0.81 -13.42
N SER A 158 -5.49 0.40 -12.88
CA SER A 158 -5.16 1.63 -13.62
C SER A 158 -3.89 2.36 -13.18
N ASP A 159 -3.33 2.02 -12.01
CA ASP A 159 -2.00 2.41 -11.53
C ASP A 159 -1.56 1.51 -10.35
N TYR A 160 -0.30 1.64 -9.94
CA TYR A 160 0.29 1.03 -8.76
C TYR A 160 0.56 2.09 -7.67
N ARG A 161 -0.41 2.98 -7.42
CA ARG A 161 -0.28 4.09 -6.46
C ARG A 161 -1.47 4.09 -5.51
N PHE A 162 -1.25 3.56 -4.31
CA PHE A 162 -2.32 3.25 -3.38
C PHE A 162 -2.31 4.11 -2.11
N VAL A 163 -3.50 4.47 -1.63
CA VAL A 163 -3.72 5.00 -0.29
C VAL A 163 -4.21 3.90 0.63
N TYR A 164 -3.61 3.83 1.82
CA TYR A 164 -3.93 2.89 2.88
C TYR A 164 -4.32 3.65 4.15
N MET A 165 -5.50 3.35 4.70
CA MET A 165 -6.03 4.02 5.90
C MET A 165 -6.69 3.02 6.83
N GLY A 166 -6.25 2.94 8.09
CA GLY A 166 -6.82 2.02 9.06
C GLY A 166 -6.53 2.42 10.51
N ALA A 167 -7.45 2.04 11.41
CA ALA A 167 -7.31 2.25 12.84
C ALA A 167 -6.17 1.39 13.42
N LYS A 168 -5.78 1.68 14.66
CA LYS A 168 -4.74 0.91 15.36
C LYS A 168 -5.10 -0.59 15.36
N GLY A 169 -4.15 -1.41 14.92
CA GLY A 169 -4.29 -2.87 14.84
C GLY A 169 -4.61 -3.40 13.44
N SER A 170 -5.03 -2.52 12.50
CA SER A 170 -5.17 -2.91 11.09
C SER A 170 -3.84 -3.46 10.56
N TRP A 171 -3.89 -4.51 9.75
CA TRP A 171 -2.69 -5.20 9.31
C TRP A 171 -2.83 -5.76 7.89
N THR A 172 -1.68 -6.04 7.26
CA THR A 172 -1.60 -6.75 5.98
C THR A 172 -0.88 -8.06 6.22
N PRO A 173 -1.39 -9.20 5.71
CA PRO A 173 -0.67 -10.47 5.74
C PRO A 173 0.70 -10.39 5.08
N LEU A 174 1.57 -11.34 5.41
CA LEU A 174 2.86 -11.49 4.74
C LEU A 174 2.62 -11.79 3.25
N HIS A 175 3.27 -11.03 2.37
CA HIS A 175 3.18 -11.18 0.92
C HIS A 175 4.49 -10.69 0.28
N ALA A 176 4.62 -10.97 -1.02
CA ALA A 176 5.54 -10.28 -1.91
C ALA A 176 4.72 -9.40 -2.86
N ASP A 177 5.29 -8.26 -3.27
CA ASP A 177 4.62 -7.34 -4.19
C ASP A 177 4.42 -7.97 -5.58
N VAL A 178 3.36 -7.54 -6.27
CA VAL A 178 3.02 -8.02 -7.62
C VAL A 178 4.20 -7.79 -8.57
N PHE A 179 4.41 -8.74 -9.49
CA PHE A 179 5.54 -8.78 -10.41
C PHE A 179 6.93 -8.77 -9.76
N ARG A 180 7.03 -9.03 -8.44
CA ARG A 180 8.27 -8.88 -7.67
C ARG A 180 8.87 -7.48 -7.85
N SER A 181 7.99 -6.48 -8.02
CA SER A 181 8.39 -5.09 -8.10
C SER A 181 8.99 -4.62 -6.78
N TYR A 182 9.83 -3.58 -6.86
CA TYR A 182 10.18 -2.81 -5.67
C TYR A 182 9.02 -1.88 -5.32
N SER A 183 8.76 -1.70 -4.02
CA SER A 183 7.79 -0.73 -3.53
C SER A 183 8.45 0.29 -2.59
N TRP A 184 7.82 1.46 -2.51
CA TRP A 184 8.12 2.45 -1.49
C TRP A 184 6.81 2.88 -0.80
N SER A 185 6.87 3.10 0.52
CA SER A 185 5.70 3.49 1.31
C SER A 185 6.00 4.78 2.08
N ALA A 186 5.15 5.78 1.90
CA ALA A 186 5.25 7.06 2.61
C ALA A 186 4.23 7.12 3.76
N ASN A 187 4.74 7.16 4.99
CA ASN A 187 3.90 7.17 6.18
C ASN A 187 3.51 8.60 6.59
N VAL A 188 2.34 9.06 6.18
CA VAL A 188 1.84 10.41 6.48
C VAL A 188 1.43 10.55 7.97
N CYS A 189 0.63 9.62 8.48
CA CYS A 189 0.07 9.67 9.85
C CYS A 189 0.31 8.36 10.61
N GLY A 190 0.40 8.44 11.93
CA GLY A 190 0.52 7.27 12.81
C GLY A 190 1.87 6.54 12.68
N LYS A 191 1.89 5.27 13.11
CA LYS A 191 3.08 4.41 13.13
C LYS A 191 2.71 3.02 12.63
N LYS A 192 3.54 2.46 11.75
CA LYS A 192 3.42 1.08 11.25
C LYS A 192 4.59 0.25 11.74
N LYS A 193 4.33 -1.00 12.14
CA LYS A 193 5.36 -1.99 12.43
C LYS A 193 5.55 -2.85 11.18
N TRP A 194 6.75 -2.83 10.61
CA TRP A 194 7.11 -3.64 9.46
C TRP A 194 7.99 -4.80 9.89
N LEU A 195 7.74 -5.96 9.29
CA LEU A 195 8.58 -7.14 9.39
C LEU A 195 8.91 -7.56 7.97
N PHE A 196 10.20 -7.63 7.66
CA PHE A 196 10.69 -8.08 6.37
C PHE A 196 11.36 -9.43 6.54
N LEU A 197 11.06 -10.34 5.63
CA LEU A 197 11.75 -11.62 5.51
C LEU A 197 12.75 -11.52 4.37
N SER A 198 14.00 -11.94 4.60
CA SER A 198 14.99 -12.00 3.52
C SER A 198 14.50 -12.97 2.44
N PRO A 199 14.63 -12.63 1.14
CA PRO A 199 14.32 -13.57 0.06
C PRO A 199 15.07 -14.89 0.17
N SER A 200 16.26 -14.92 0.78
CA SER A 200 17.00 -16.18 1.04
C SER A 200 16.28 -17.13 2.01
N GLN A 201 15.36 -16.62 2.81
CA GLN A 201 14.55 -17.37 3.77
C GLN A 201 13.18 -17.75 3.21
N CYS A 202 12.93 -17.53 1.91
CA CYS A 202 11.67 -17.87 1.26
C CYS A 202 11.26 -19.32 1.54
N HIS A 203 12.18 -20.27 1.48
CA HIS A 203 11.95 -21.69 1.78
C HIS A 203 11.35 -21.99 3.17
N LEU A 204 11.26 -21.01 4.07
CA LEU A 204 10.63 -21.12 5.40
C LEU A 204 9.19 -20.61 5.44
N VAL A 205 8.66 -20.00 4.37
CA VAL A 205 7.26 -19.57 4.30
C VAL A 205 6.47 -20.65 3.56
N PHE A 206 5.41 -21.11 4.20
CA PHE A 206 4.53 -22.15 3.68
C PHE A 206 3.13 -21.59 3.53
N ASP A 207 2.50 -21.88 2.40
CA ASP A 207 1.06 -21.70 2.31
C ASP A 207 0.38 -22.75 3.22
N ARG A 208 -0.58 -22.28 4.01
CA ARG A 208 -1.36 -23.13 4.91
C ARG A 208 -2.39 -23.98 4.15
N HIS A 209 -2.56 -23.77 2.84
CA HIS A 209 -3.52 -24.48 1.98
C HIS A 209 -2.92 -25.61 1.12
N VAL A 210 -1.65 -26.00 1.28
CA VAL A 210 -1.03 -27.14 0.54
C VAL A 210 -1.46 -28.52 1.08
N TYR A 211 -2.75 -28.72 1.34
CA TYR A 211 -3.33 -30.01 1.73
C TYR A 211 -4.58 -30.35 0.90
N ASP A 212 -4.59 -30.00 -0.39
CA ASP A 212 -5.41 -30.71 -1.37
C ASP A 212 -4.53 -31.08 -2.57
N GLU A 213 -4.71 -32.32 -3.01
CA GLU A 213 -3.80 -33.10 -3.83
C GLU A 213 -3.53 -32.50 -5.22
N LEU A 214 -2.31 -32.79 -5.74
CA LEU A 214 -1.81 -32.58 -7.10
C LEU A 214 -1.21 -31.19 -7.42
N SER A 215 0.10 -31.11 -7.19
CA SER A 215 1.11 -30.50 -8.07
C SER A 215 0.76 -29.18 -8.76
N TYR A 216 1.10 -28.05 -8.16
CA TYR A 216 1.86 -27.00 -8.86
C TYR A 216 2.81 -26.32 -7.87
N THR A 217 4.04 -26.18 -8.33
CA THR A 217 5.19 -25.48 -7.76
C THR A 217 4.85 -24.25 -6.91
N ASN A 218 5.58 -24.10 -5.80
CA ASN A 218 5.83 -22.86 -5.05
C ASN A 218 5.58 -21.58 -5.85
N HIS A 219 4.34 -21.07 -5.81
CA HIS A 219 3.97 -19.77 -6.37
C HIS A 219 3.60 -18.80 -5.24
N MET A 220 4.45 -18.74 -4.23
CA MET A 220 4.38 -17.65 -3.26
C MET A 220 5.78 -17.17 -2.87
N PHE A 221 6.60 -16.83 -3.88
CA PHE A 221 7.71 -15.87 -3.79
C PHE A 221 7.91 -15.22 -5.16
#